data_AF-A0A812X3E7-F1
#
_entry.id   AF-A0A812X3E7-F1
#
_cell.length_a   1.000
_cell.length_b   1.000
_cell.length_c   1.000
_cell.angle_alpha   90.00
_cell.angle_beta   90.00
_cell.angle_gamma   90.00
#
_symmetry.space_group_name_H-M   'P 1'
#
loop_
_entity.id
_entity.type
_entity.pdbx_description
1 polymer ?
#
loop_
_entity_poly.entity_id
_entity_poly.type
_entity_poly.pdbx_seq_one_letter_code
_entity_poly.pdbx_strand_id
1 'polypeptide(L)'
;MSAEDVAKDFISCDSCISACEKSGRWNESVNLLGAMSYQTVECIVISYNSVISSCEKGGQWDLALDVLQNLRSQYLDATAISFNSCISACEACGCWTFALCLLDDISEASLVPTGVSYGAAIGACEKGEQWNWALRFLTDWLKSRPDANEITCSAAVAACVKGDSLQQAVALLRGMRASCIVRLTD
;
A
#
# COMPACT_ATOMS: atom_id res chain seq x y z
N MET A 1 -34.15 -3.02 9.10
CA MET A 1 -33.06 -2.51 9.95
C MET A 1 -33.67 -1.53 10.92
N SER A 2 -33.54 -1.76 12.23
CA SER A 2 -34.05 -0.84 13.24
C SER A 2 -33.09 0.35 13.37
N ALA A 3 -33.58 1.52 13.80
CA ALA A 3 -32.74 2.71 14.00
C ALA A 3 -31.65 2.48 15.07
N GLU A 4 -31.87 1.54 16.00
CA GLU A 4 -30.91 1.15 17.03
C GLU A 4 -29.73 0.36 16.47
N ASP A 5 -29.95 -0.48 15.46
CA ASP A 5 -28.88 -1.25 14.80
C ASP A 5 -27.95 -0.31 14.01
N VAL A 6 -28.52 0.67 13.30
CA VAL A 6 -27.75 1.67 12.53
C VAL A 6 -26.91 2.57 13.45
N ALA A 7 -27.45 2.94 14.61
CA ALA A 7 -26.72 3.74 15.59
C ALA A 7 -25.55 2.96 16.22
N LYS A 8 -25.73 1.66 16.51
CA LYS A 8 -24.66 0.80 17.04
C LYS A 8 -23.53 0.61 16.04
N ASP A 9 -23.85 0.38 14.76
CA ASP A 9 -22.86 0.26 13.69
C ASP A 9 -22.01 1.52 13.58
N PHE A 10 -22.66 2.69 13.54
CA PHE A 10 -21.97 3.97 13.43
C PHE A 10 -21.00 4.19 14.60
N ILE A 11 -21.44 3.94 15.84
CA ILE A 11 -20.61 4.09 17.04
C ILE A 11 -19.42 3.11 17.00
N SER A 12 -19.63 1.89 16.51
CA SER A 12 -18.58 0.87 16.43
C SER A 12 -17.52 1.22 15.39
N CYS A 13 -17.95 1.67 14.20
CA CYS A 13 -17.07 2.19 13.16
C CYS A 13 -16.27 3.41 13.63
N ASP A 14 -16.94 4.39 14.23
CA ASP A 14 -16.31 5.64 14.68
C ASP A 14 -15.31 5.40 15.81
N SER A 15 -15.59 4.42 16.69
CA SER A 15 -14.66 3.97 17.73
C SER A 15 -13.38 3.35 17.14
N CYS A 16 -13.53 2.52 16.10
CA CYS A 16 -12.39 1.93 15.39
C CYS A 16 -11.57 3.01 14.67
N ILE A 17 -12.22 3.93 13.95
CA ILE A 17 -11.57 5.04 13.27
C ILE A 17 -10.83 5.93 14.29
N SER A 18 -11.49 6.32 15.38
CA SER A 18 -10.90 7.18 16.42
C SER A 18 -9.68 6.53 17.09
N ALA A 19 -9.72 5.21 17.32
CA ALA A 19 -8.58 4.45 17.81
C ALA A 19 -7.41 4.45 16.80
N CYS A 20 -7.71 4.41 15.49
CA CYS A 20 -6.73 4.41 14.41
C CYS A 20 -6.16 5.81 14.09
N GLU A 21 -6.94 6.88 14.30
CA GLU A 21 -6.50 8.27 14.13
C GLU A 21 -5.44 8.68 15.15
N LYS A 22 -5.54 8.15 16.37
CA LYS A 22 -4.50 8.32 17.40
C LYS A 22 -3.32 7.40 17.08
N SER A 23 -2.37 7.95 16.34
CA SER A 23 -1.15 7.29 15.84
C SER A 23 -0.57 6.27 16.84
N GLY A 24 -0.45 5.01 16.42
CA GLY A 24 0.30 3.98 17.14
C GLY A 24 -0.50 3.06 18.07
N ARG A 25 -1.83 3.23 18.21
CA ARG A 25 -2.67 2.31 19.02
C ARG A 25 -3.22 1.12 18.24
N TRP A 26 -2.39 0.49 17.39
CA TRP A 26 -2.77 -0.67 16.58
C TRP A 26 -3.33 -1.83 17.43
N ASN A 27 -2.85 -2.01 18.66
CA ASN A 27 -3.32 -3.09 19.52
C ASN A 27 -4.77 -2.87 19.99
N GLU A 28 -5.19 -1.62 20.18
CA GLU A 28 -6.57 -1.32 20.57
C GLU A 28 -7.51 -1.44 19.38
N SER A 29 -7.09 -0.97 18.20
CA SER A 29 -7.91 -1.09 16.98
C SER A 29 -8.16 -2.55 16.59
N VAL A 30 -7.15 -3.42 16.68
CA VAL A 30 -7.29 -4.86 16.41
C VAL A 30 -8.21 -5.54 17.44
N ASN A 31 -8.08 -5.18 18.72
CA ASN A 31 -8.99 -5.69 19.76
C ASN A 31 -10.43 -5.24 19.53
N LEU A 32 -10.63 -3.99 19.12
CA LEU A 32 -11.96 -3.46 18.78
C LEU A 32 -12.55 -4.21 17.58
N LEU A 33 -11.76 -4.45 16.54
CA LEU A 33 -12.18 -5.22 15.37
C LEU A 33 -12.62 -6.64 15.75
N GLY A 34 -11.88 -7.32 16.64
CA GLY A 34 -12.24 -8.65 17.13
C GLY A 34 -13.49 -8.69 18.04
N ALA A 35 -13.84 -7.56 18.65
CA ALA A 35 -15.01 -7.43 19.52
C ALA A 35 -16.30 -7.07 18.76
N MET A 36 -16.24 -6.82 17.44
CA MET A 36 -17.39 -6.48 16.62
C MET A 36 -18.23 -7.73 16.31
N SER A 37 -19.47 -7.77 16.79
CA SER A 37 -20.36 -8.94 16.65
C SER A 37 -21.60 -8.72 15.78
N TYR A 38 -21.99 -7.47 15.52
CA TYR A 38 -23.13 -7.11 14.65
C TYR A 38 -22.80 -5.84 13.89
N GLN A 39 -22.59 -5.95 12.57
CA GLN A 39 -22.36 -4.80 11.70
C GLN A 39 -22.87 -5.05 10.28
N THR A 40 -23.27 -3.97 9.63
CA THR A 40 -23.43 -3.89 8.17
C THR A 40 -22.09 -4.08 7.45
N VAL A 41 -22.15 -4.68 6.25
CA VAL A 41 -20.99 -4.98 5.39
C VAL A 41 -20.11 -3.74 5.16
N GLU A 42 -20.71 -2.57 4.94
CA GLU A 42 -19.99 -1.32 4.73
C GLU A 42 -19.17 -0.89 5.96
N CYS A 43 -19.75 -1.00 7.16
CA CYS A 43 -19.06 -0.64 8.40
C CYS A 43 -17.88 -1.60 8.70
N ILE A 44 -18.02 -2.87 8.31
CA ILE A 44 -16.95 -3.85 8.44
C ILE A 44 -15.75 -3.43 7.58
N VAL A 45 -15.95 -3.14 6.28
CA VAL A 45 -14.84 -2.75 5.39
C VAL A 45 -14.11 -1.48 5.88
N ILE A 46 -14.86 -0.48 6.36
CA ILE A 46 -14.28 0.76 6.91
C ILE A 46 -13.45 0.46 8.17
N SER A 47 -13.95 -0.41 9.05
CA SER A 47 -13.26 -0.79 10.28
C SER A 47 -11.95 -1.53 9.97
N TYR A 48 -11.98 -2.50 9.05
CA TYR A 48 -10.78 -3.20 8.59
C TYR A 48 -9.74 -2.25 7.97
N ASN A 49 -10.16 -1.34 7.09
CA ASN A 49 -9.25 -0.36 6.49
C ASN A 49 -8.58 0.53 7.54
N SER A 50 -9.36 0.95 8.55
CA SER A 50 -8.85 1.74 9.66
C SER A 50 -7.79 0.96 10.44
N VAL A 51 -8.08 -0.30 10.77
CA VAL A 51 -7.13 -1.18 11.47
C VAL A 51 -5.86 -1.37 10.65
N ILE A 52 -5.96 -1.67 9.36
CA ILE A 52 -4.78 -1.83 8.48
C ILE A 52 -3.93 -0.54 8.48
N SER A 53 -4.54 0.64 8.36
CA SER A 53 -3.79 1.91 8.42
C SER A 53 -3.16 2.15 9.79
N SER A 54 -3.80 1.71 10.88
CA SER A 54 -3.18 1.77 12.21
C SER A 54 -1.98 0.82 12.35
N CYS A 55 -2.04 -0.37 11.75
CA CYS A 55 -0.94 -1.33 11.69
C CYS A 55 0.23 -0.79 10.87
N GLU A 56 -0.05 -0.16 9.72
CA GLU A 56 0.94 0.57 8.91
C GLU A 56 1.68 1.61 9.76
N LYS A 57 0.95 2.51 10.42
CA LYS A 57 1.53 3.55 11.29
C LYS A 57 2.29 2.96 12.49
N GLY A 58 1.90 1.76 12.94
CA GLY A 58 2.54 1.01 14.00
C GLY A 58 3.73 0.14 13.56
N GLY A 59 4.04 0.10 12.25
CA GLY A 59 5.07 -0.77 11.68
C GLY A 59 4.75 -2.27 11.79
N GLN A 60 3.50 -2.64 12.08
CA GLN A 60 3.06 -4.04 12.20
C GLN A 60 2.63 -4.57 10.82
N TRP A 61 3.60 -4.79 9.95
CA TRP A 61 3.36 -5.24 8.57
C TRP A 61 2.73 -6.63 8.49
N ASP A 62 3.14 -7.53 9.38
CA ASP A 62 2.61 -8.88 9.55
C ASP A 62 1.14 -8.86 9.93
N LEU A 63 0.78 -8.05 10.94
CA LEU A 63 -0.59 -7.89 11.37
C LEU A 63 -1.46 -7.20 10.30
N ALA A 64 -0.91 -6.24 9.56
CA ALA A 64 -1.61 -5.61 8.44
C ALA A 64 -1.97 -6.65 7.36
N LEU A 65 -1.06 -7.57 7.03
CA LEU A 65 -1.30 -8.66 6.10
C LEU A 65 -2.36 -9.65 6.62
N ASP A 66 -2.30 -10.02 7.89
CA ASP A 66 -3.28 -10.92 8.52
C ASP A 66 -4.68 -10.30 8.51
N VAL A 67 -4.79 -9.01 8.82
CA VAL A 67 -6.07 -8.29 8.79
C VAL A 67 -6.62 -8.22 7.35
N LEU A 68 -5.76 -7.99 6.35
CA LEU A 68 -6.15 -8.01 4.94
C LEU A 68 -6.60 -9.41 4.47
N GLN A 69 -5.94 -10.47 4.93
CA GLN A 69 -6.37 -11.85 4.64
C GLN A 69 -7.69 -12.18 5.32
N ASN A 70 -7.90 -11.74 6.55
CA ASN A 70 -9.18 -11.91 7.26
C ASN A 70 -10.32 -11.22 6.50
N LEU A 71 -10.11 -9.98 6.02
CA LEU A 71 -11.10 -9.28 5.18
C LEU A 71 -11.46 -10.09 3.94
N ARG A 72 -10.45 -10.61 3.22
CA ARG A 72 -10.66 -11.46 2.03
C ARG A 72 -11.38 -12.77 2.35
N SER A 73 -11.07 -13.40 3.48
CA SER A 73 -11.70 -14.65 3.93
C SER A 73 -13.19 -14.48 4.26
N GLN A 74 -13.62 -13.26 4.60
CA GLN A 74 -15.01 -12.91 4.82
C GLN A 74 -15.78 -12.58 3.53
N TYR A 75 -15.17 -12.82 2.35
CA TYR A 75 -15.71 -12.46 1.04
C TYR A 75 -16.03 -10.97 0.90
N LEU A 76 -15.30 -10.13 1.64
CA LEU A 76 -15.39 -8.68 1.55
C LEU A 76 -14.34 -8.19 0.54
N ASP A 77 -14.74 -7.20 -0.27
CA ASP A 77 -13.85 -6.64 -1.27
C ASP A 77 -12.81 -5.73 -0.61
N ALA A 78 -11.55 -6.17 -0.69
CA ALA A 78 -10.43 -5.32 -0.33
C ALA A 78 -10.38 -4.12 -1.27
N THR A 79 -10.10 -2.95 -0.73
CA THR A 79 -10.03 -1.71 -1.51
C THR A 79 -8.58 -1.38 -1.85
N ALA A 80 -8.38 -0.49 -2.83
CA ALA A 80 -7.05 0.04 -3.12
C ALA A 80 -6.37 0.64 -1.86
N ILE A 81 -7.16 1.21 -0.94
CA ILE A 81 -6.65 1.76 0.34
C ILE A 81 -6.07 0.64 1.22
N SER A 82 -6.77 -0.50 1.33
CA SER A 82 -6.35 -1.66 2.12
C SER A 82 -4.99 -2.17 1.64
N PHE A 83 -4.85 -2.36 0.32
CA PHE A 83 -3.60 -2.83 -0.26
C PHE A 83 -2.48 -1.80 -0.14
N ASN A 84 -2.74 -0.52 -0.43
CA ASN A 84 -1.71 0.52 -0.32
C ASN A 84 -1.14 0.61 1.09
N SER A 85 -2.00 0.56 2.10
CA SER A 85 -1.59 0.60 3.51
C SER A 85 -0.71 -0.60 3.87
N CYS A 86 -1.05 -1.81 3.39
CA CYS A 86 -0.20 -2.99 3.58
C CYS A 86 1.15 -2.89 2.84
N ILE A 87 1.17 -2.36 1.61
CA ILE A 87 2.41 -2.17 0.84
C ILE A 87 3.31 -1.14 1.54
N SER A 88 2.76 -0.02 2.01
CA SER A 88 3.49 0.98 2.81
C SER A 88 4.04 0.39 4.12
N ALA A 89 3.28 -0.47 4.80
CA ALA A 89 3.76 -1.16 5.99
C ALA A 89 4.96 -2.09 5.66
N CYS A 90 4.88 -2.81 4.53
CA CYS A 90 5.97 -3.65 4.04
C CYS A 90 7.20 -2.82 3.64
N GLU A 91 7.00 -1.63 3.05
CA GLU A 91 8.06 -0.66 2.77
C GLU A 91 8.77 -0.25 4.05
N ALA A 92 8.03 0.12 5.10
CA ALA A 92 8.62 0.54 6.38
C ALA A 92 9.61 -0.50 6.92
N CYS A 93 9.30 -1.80 6.75
CA CYS A 93 10.08 -2.92 7.27
C CYS A 93 11.07 -3.53 6.27
N GLY A 94 11.11 -3.04 5.02
CA GLY A 94 11.96 -3.61 3.96
C GLY A 94 11.52 -4.99 3.46
N CYS A 95 10.27 -5.37 3.73
CA CYS A 95 9.66 -6.65 3.35
C CYS A 95 9.26 -6.65 1.87
N TRP A 96 10.25 -6.53 0.99
CA TRP A 96 10.04 -6.36 -0.46
C TRP A 96 9.25 -7.50 -1.09
N THR A 97 9.45 -8.76 -0.66
CA THR A 97 8.73 -9.91 -1.23
C THR A 97 7.21 -9.77 -1.07
N PHE A 98 6.75 -9.38 0.11
CA PHE A 98 5.32 -9.19 0.39
C PHE A 98 4.77 -7.95 -0.31
N ALA A 99 5.55 -6.87 -0.36
CA ALA A 99 5.16 -5.66 -1.11
C ALA A 99 4.91 -5.96 -2.60
N LEU A 100 5.75 -6.82 -3.20
CA LEU A 100 5.59 -7.25 -4.59
C LEU A 100 4.36 -8.15 -4.79
N CYS A 101 4.18 -9.16 -3.93
CA CYS A 101 3.00 -10.02 -4.01
C CYS A 101 1.70 -9.23 -3.88
N LEU A 102 1.65 -8.24 -2.97
CA LEU A 102 0.48 -7.38 -2.82
C LEU A 102 0.20 -6.52 -4.07
N LEU A 103 1.25 -6.10 -4.79
CA LEU A 103 1.08 -5.30 -6.01
C LEU A 103 0.51 -6.14 -7.16
N ASP A 104 0.93 -7.41 -7.25
CA ASP A 104 0.35 -8.39 -8.17
C ASP A 104 -1.11 -8.70 -7.77
N ASP A 105 -1.38 -8.92 -6.48
CA ASP A 105 -2.73 -9.15 -5.95
C ASP A 105 -3.71 -7.99 -6.29
N ILE A 106 -3.27 -6.72 -6.21
CA ILE A 106 -4.09 -5.57 -6.62
C ILE A 106 -4.52 -5.71 -8.08
N SER A 107 -3.57 -6.10 -8.94
CA SER A 107 -3.80 -6.20 -10.37
C SER A 107 -4.76 -7.35 -10.69
N GLU A 108 -4.63 -8.48 -9.98
CA GLU A 108 -5.55 -9.62 -10.08
C GLU A 108 -6.96 -9.29 -9.56
N ALA A 109 -7.05 -8.46 -8.52
CA ALA A 109 -8.31 -7.97 -7.97
C ALA A 109 -9.03 -6.97 -8.90
N SER A 110 -8.55 -6.77 -10.13
CA SER A 110 -9.06 -5.77 -11.09
C SER A 110 -9.05 -4.33 -10.56
N LEU A 111 -8.22 -4.07 -9.54
CA LEU A 111 -8.00 -2.75 -8.99
C LEU A 111 -6.83 -2.10 -9.74
N VAL A 112 -6.89 -0.77 -9.89
CA VAL A 112 -5.80 -0.03 -10.53
C VAL A 112 -4.77 0.32 -9.45
N PRO A 113 -3.56 -0.25 -9.50
CA PRO A 113 -2.53 0.17 -8.56
C PRO A 113 -2.19 1.63 -8.81
N THR A 114 -1.97 2.36 -7.73
CA THR A 114 -1.72 3.80 -7.77
C THR A 114 -0.22 4.09 -7.74
N GLY A 115 0.17 5.33 -7.99
CA GLY A 115 1.57 5.75 -7.84
C GLY A 115 2.10 5.53 -6.41
N VAL A 116 1.23 5.55 -5.41
CA VAL A 116 1.57 5.22 -4.02
C VAL A 116 1.93 3.74 -3.88
N SER A 117 1.15 2.84 -4.49
CA SER A 117 1.39 1.39 -4.46
C SER A 117 2.74 1.03 -5.07
N TYR A 118 3.04 1.56 -6.27
CA TYR A 118 4.32 1.33 -6.94
C TYR A 118 5.48 2.01 -6.21
N GLY A 119 5.29 3.23 -5.71
CA GLY A 119 6.30 3.95 -4.93
C GLY A 119 6.72 3.17 -3.68
N ALA A 120 5.75 2.70 -2.90
CA ALA A 120 6.01 1.92 -1.70
C ALA A 120 6.64 0.56 -2.02
N ALA A 121 6.21 -0.14 -3.07
CA ALA A 121 6.82 -1.39 -3.51
C ALA A 121 8.30 -1.21 -3.95
N ILE A 122 8.60 -0.14 -4.67
CA ILE A 122 9.96 0.22 -5.08
C ILE A 122 10.81 0.62 -3.85
N GLY A 123 10.26 1.40 -2.93
CA GLY A 123 10.92 1.74 -1.66
C GLY A 123 11.22 0.50 -0.81
N ALA A 124 10.32 -0.49 -0.80
CA ALA A 124 10.54 -1.77 -0.13
C ALA A 124 11.71 -2.52 -0.79
N CYS A 125 11.76 -2.56 -2.13
CA CYS A 125 12.87 -3.13 -2.88
C CYS A 125 14.19 -2.40 -2.64
N GLU A 126 14.16 -1.06 -2.48
CA GLU A 126 15.34 -0.26 -2.14
C GLU A 126 15.92 -0.67 -0.78
N LYS A 127 15.06 -0.81 0.23
CA LYS A 127 15.46 -1.24 1.57
C LYS A 127 15.90 -2.71 1.60
N GLY A 128 15.32 -3.54 0.75
CA GLY A 128 15.69 -4.95 0.56
C GLY A 128 16.89 -5.18 -0.36
N GLU A 129 17.55 -4.12 -0.83
CA GLU A 129 18.68 -4.16 -1.78
C GLU A 129 18.37 -4.89 -3.10
N GLN A 130 17.08 -4.99 -3.45
CA GLN A 130 16.59 -5.68 -4.65
C GLN A 130 16.40 -4.72 -5.82
N TRP A 131 17.49 -4.16 -6.31
CA TRP A 131 17.49 -3.18 -7.40
C TRP A 131 16.90 -3.72 -8.72
N ASN A 132 17.09 -5.02 -9.02
CA ASN A 132 16.55 -5.66 -10.22
C ASN A 132 15.03 -5.56 -10.29
N TRP A 133 14.36 -5.85 -9.18
CA TRP A 133 12.91 -5.79 -9.07
C TRP A 133 12.42 -4.35 -9.09
N ALA A 134 13.09 -3.45 -8.35
CA ALA A 134 12.79 -2.01 -8.38
C ALA A 134 12.80 -1.43 -9.81
N LEU A 135 13.82 -1.77 -10.61
CA LEU A 135 13.93 -1.30 -12.00
C LEU A 135 12.85 -1.88 -12.91
N ARG A 136 12.57 -3.18 -12.80
CA ARG A 136 11.54 -3.84 -13.59
C ARG A 136 10.17 -3.19 -13.35
N PHE A 137 9.79 -3.04 -12.08
CA PHE A 137 8.51 -2.44 -11.72
C PHE A 137 8.41 -0.97 -12.09
N LEU A 138 9.50 -0.19 -11.97
CA LEU A 138 9.50 1.18 -12.47
C LEU A 138 9.29 1.23 -13.99
N THR A 139 9.93 0.32 -14.72
CA THR A 139 9.79 0.22 -16.17
C THR A 139 8.36 -0.16 -16.58
N ASP A 140 7.76 -1.12 -15.87
CA ASP A 140 6.39 -1.56 -16.13
C ASP A 140 5.37 -0.47 -15.72
N TRP A 141 5.62 0.26 -14.64
CA TRP A 141 4.82 1.44 -14.27
C TRP A 141 4.91 2.54 -15.33
N LEU A 142 6.12 2.90 -15.79
CA LEU A 142 6.31 3.92 -16.82
C LEU A 142 5.62 3.56 -18.15
N LYS A 143 5.58 2.27 -18.52
CA LYS A 143 4.82 1.79 -19.67
C LYS A 143 3.31 1.95 -19.47
N SER A 144 2.81 1.67 -18.26
CA SER A 144 1.38 1.73 -17.93
C SER A 144 0.86 3.16 -17.74
N ARG A 145 1.68 4.04 -17.15
CA ARG A 145 1.40 5.47 -16.93
C ARG A 145 2.69 6.28 -17.01
N PRO A 146 2.88 7.06 -18.10
CA PRO A 146 4.06 7.92 -18.28
C PRO A 146 4.11 9.14 -17.36
N ASP A 147 3.22 9.25 -16.37
CA ASP A 147 3.17 10.34 -15.38
C ASP A 147 3.91 9.99 -14.07
N ALA A 148 4.82 9.01 -14.11
CA ALA A 148 5.58 8.61 -12.94
C ALA A 148 6.37 9.79 -12.35
N ASN A 149 6.11 10.10 -11.07
CA ASN A 149 6.67 11.24 -10.35
C ASN A 149 8.14 11.05 -9.98
N GLU A 150 8.82 12.17 -9.72
CA GLU A 150 10.22 12.29 -9.27
C GLU A 150 10.55 11.39 -8.07
N ILE A 151 9.59 11.19 -7.15
CA ILE A 151 9.73 10.38 -5.94
C ILE A 151 10.00 8.90 -6.29
N THR A 152 9.22 8.31 -7.19
CA THR A 152 9.36 6.90 -7.60
C THR A 152 10.71 6.65 -8.29
N CYS A 153 11.20 7.64 -9.03
CA CYS A 153 12.46 7.57 -9.75
C CYS A 153 13.66 7.77 -8.81
N SER A 154 13.53 8.64 -7.82
CA SER A 154 14.55 8.83 -6.78
C SER A 154 14.78 7.56 -5.96
N ALA A 155 13.70 6.85 -5.58
CA ALA A 155 13.78 5.58 -4.87
C ALA A 155 14.43 4.47 -5.73
N ALA A 156 14.07 4.39 -7.02
CA ALA A 156 14.69 3.42 -7.92
C ALA A 156 16.18 3.69 -8.16
N VAL A 157 16.57 4.96 -8.31
CA VAL A 157 17.98 5.36 -8.42
C VAL A 157 18.73 5.05 -7.13
N ALA A 158 18.16 5.34 -5.97
CA ALA A 158 18.74 4.98 -4.67
C ALA A 158 18.96 3.47 -4.54
N ALA A 159 18.01 2.65 -5.02
CA ALA A 159 18.13 1.19 -5.03
C ALA A 159 19.29 0.73 -5.92
N CYS A 160 19.45 1.34 -7.10
CA CYS A 160 20.53 1.01 -8.03
C CYS A 160 21.91 1.43 -7.53
N VAL A 161 21.99 2.55 -6.80
CA VAL A 161 23.23 3.02 -6.18
C VAL A 161 23.67 2.05 -5.08
N LYS A 162 22.73 1.54 -4.26
CA LYS A 162 23.02 0.50 -3.26
C LYS A 162 23.40 -0.84 -3.88
N GLY A 163 22.80 -1.19 -5.02
CA GLY A 163 23.05 -2.42 -5.77
C GLY A 163 24.28 -2.41 -6.69
N ASP A 164 25.17 -1.42 -6.55
CA ASP A 164 26.40 -1.20 -7.33
C ASP A 164 26.19 -1.16 -8.87
N SER A 165 24.96 -0.87 -9.30
CA SER A 165 24.51 -0.96 -10.69
C SER A 165 24.22 0.43 -11.28
N LEU A 166 25.19 1.33 -11.15
CA LEU A 166 25.13 2.73 -11.60
C LEU A 166 24.83 2.89 -13.11
N GLN A 167 25.28 1.95 -13.95
CA GLN A 167 25.06 2.04 -15.39
C GLN A 167 23.58 1.95 -15.75
N GLN A 168 22.81 1.11 -15.05
CA GLN A 168 21.37 0.98 -15.29
C GLN A 168 20.59 2.19 -14.75
N ALA A 169 21.00 2.72 -13.59
CA ALA A 169 20.43 3.97 -13.05
C ALA A 169 20.60 5.15 -14.01
N VAL A 170 21.78 5.29 -14.61
CA VAL A 170 22.08 6.35 -15.58
C VAL A 170 21.30 6.15 -16.89
N ALA A 171 21.16 4.91 -17.37
CA ALA A 171 20.37 4.60 -18.55
C ALA A 171 18.89 4.94 -18.35
N LEU A 172 18.34 4.60 -17.18
CA LEU A 172 16.98 4.93 -16.77
C LEU A 172 16.75 6.45 -16.73
N LEU A 173 17.64 7.20 -16.06
CA LEU A 173 17.56 8.68 -16.00
C LEU A 173 17.65 9.33 -17.38
N ARG A 174 18.45 8.77 -18.30
CA ARG A 174 18.54 9.25 -19.69
C ARG A 174 17.27 8.99 -20.48
N GLY A 175 16.67 7.80 -20.35
CA GLY A 175 15.39 7.47 -20.98
C GLY A 175 14.26 8.38 -20.50
N MET A 176 14.21 8.65 -19.20
CA MET A 176 13.22 9.55 -18.60
C MET A 176 13.37 11.00 -19.04
N ARG A 177 14.61 11.51 -19.10
CA ARG A 177 14.87 12.88 -19.55
C ARG A 177 14.44 13.09 -21.00
N ALA A 178 14.59 12.07 -21.85
CA ALA A 178 14.06 12.09 -23.21
C ALA A 178 12.52 12.15 -23.23
N SER A 179 11.84 11.37 -22.38
CA SER A 179 10.37 11.38 -22.29
C SER A 179 9.79 12.67 -21.68
N CYS A 180 10.46 13.29 -20.70
CA CYS A 180 10.06 14.58 -20.13
C CYS A 180 10.30 15.75 -21.09
N ILE A 181 11.38 15.73 -21.89
CA ILE A 181 11.66 16.79 -22.87
C ILE A 181 10.60 16.80 -23.98
N VAL A 182 10.10 15.64 -24.42
CA VAL A 182 9.05 15.56 -25.44
C VAL A 182 7.73 16.20 -24.97
N ARG A 183 7.45 16.18 -23.67
CA ARG A 183 6.22 16.77 -23.09
C ARG A 183 6.28 18.28 -22.83
N LEU A 184 7.44 18.93 -22.88
CA LEU A 184 7.56 20.39 -22.73
C LEU A 184 7.46 21.14 -24.06
N THR A 185 7.35 20.43 -25.17
CA THR A 185 7.28 20.98 -26.53
C THR A 185 5.94 20.79 -27.23
N ASP A 186 4.93 20.24 -26.56
CA ASP A 186 3.53 20.14 -27.03
C ASP A 186 2.61 21.06 -26.22
#